data_AF-A0AAV6PB81-F1
#
_entry.id   AF-A0AAV6PB81-F1
#
_cell.length_a   1.000
_cell.length_b   1.000
_cell.length_c   1.000
_cell.angle_alpha   90.00
_cell.angle_beta   90.00
_cell.angle_gamma   90.00
#
_symmetry.space_group_name_H-M   'P 1'
#
loop_
_entity.id
_entity.type
_entity.pdbx_description
1 polymer ?
#
loop_
_entity_poly.entity_id
_entity_poly.type
_entity_poly.pdbx_seq_one_letter_code
_entity_poly.pdbx_strand_id
1 'polypeptide(L)'
;MAEHAEMFLSLYRANMDAALQVQPVDSWDSFPLFQLLNNFLRTDSHLCNGTFHKHLQDLFVPLVVRYIDLMESSIAQSIHRGFEQETWQSVNNGSATSEDLFWKLDALQMFVLDLHWPEPEFAKHLEQRLKLMASDMMEACVK
;
A
#
# COMPACT_ATOMS: atom_id res chain seq x y z
N MET A 1 30.10 -13.11 8.96
CA MET A 1 29.57 -11.80 8.49
C MET A 1 28.05 -11.75 8.64
N ALA A 2 27.30 -12.78 8.19
CA ALA A 2 25.85 -12.89 8.40
C ALA A 2 25.41 -12.83 9.89
N GLU A 3 26.08 -13.54 10.80
CA GLU A 3 25.74 -13.52 12.24
C GLU A 3 25.87 -12.13 12.88
N HIS A 4 26.84 -11.32 12.44
CA HIS A 4 27.02 -9.95 12.95
C HIS A 4 25.91 -9.03 12.40
N ALA A 5 25.48 -9.23 11.15
CA ALA A 5 24.35 -8.51 10.58
C ALA A 5 23.04 -8.85 11.29
N GLU A 6 22.81 -10.13 11.63
CA GLU A 6 21.63 -10.55 12.39
C GLU A 6 21.59 -9.96 13.80
N MET A 7 22.72 -9.93 14.51
CA MET A 7 22.80 -9.29 15.83
C MET A 7 22.45 -7.80 15.75
N PHE A 8 23.01 -7.07 14.78
CA PHE A 8 22.68 -5.66 14.57
C PHE A 8 21.18 -5.46 14.22
N LEU A 9 20.64 -6.28 13.32
CA LEU A 9 19.24 -6.23 12.93
C LEU A 9 18.29 -6.55 14.10
N SER A 10 18.70 -7.42 15.03
CA SER A 10 17.90 -7.69 16.23
C SER A 10 17.80 -6.49 17.19
N LEU A 11 18.89 -5.72 17.35
CA LEU A 11 18.88 -4.49 18.12
C LEU A 11 18.09 -3.39 17.40
N TYR A 12 18.25 -3.31 16.08
CA TYR A 12 17.48 -2.38 15.25
C TYR A 12 15.97 -2.67 15.32
N ARG A 13 15.59 -3.95 15.25
CA ARG A 13 14.20 -4.42 15.40
C ARG A 13 13.53 -3.86 16.64
N ALA A 14 14.16 -4.00 17.81
CA ALA A 14 13.57 -3.52 19.06
C ALA A 14 13.30 -2.02 19.05
N ASN A 15 14.22 -1.23 18.48
CA ASN A 15 14.04 0.21 18.34
C ASN A 15 12.97 0.58 17.32
N MET A 16 12.91 -0.15 16.19
CA MET A 16 11.89 0.04 15.17
C MET A 16 10.49 -0.25 15.73
N ASP A 17 10.31 -1.35 16.45
CA ASP A 17 9.03 -1.73 17.06
C ASP A 17 8.56 -0.63 18.03
N ALA A 18 9.45 -0.11 18.87
CA ALA A 18 9.14 0.98 19.79
C ALA A 18 8.75 2.28 19.05
N ALA A 19 9.44 2.60 17.95
CA ALA A 19 9.13 3.78 17.14
C ALA A 19 7.80 3.65 16.39
N LEU A 20 7.44 2.44 15.92
CA LEU A 20 6.16 2.18 15.26
C LEU A 20 4.98 2.20 16.25
N GLN A 21 5.20 1.77 17.50
CA GLN A 21 4.16 1.80 18.54
C GLN A 21 3.70 3.21 18.94
N VAL A 22 4.57 4.21 18.78
CA VAL A 22 4.23 5.61 19.10
C VAL A 22 3.61 6.37 17.93
N GLN A 23 3.51 5.74 16.76
CA GLN A 23 2.87 6.39 15.61
C GLN A 23 1.37 6.58 15.85
N PRO A 24 0.78 7.69 15.35
CA PRO A 24 -0.66 7.87 15.36
C PRO A 24 -1.40 6.75 14.62
N VAL A 25 -2.65 6.51 14.99
CA VAL A 25 -3.54 5.60 14.25
C VAL A 25 -3.71 6.12 12.83
N ASP A 26 -3.72 5.21 11.86
CA ASP A 26 -3.85 5.51 10.43
C ASP A 26 -2.73 6.43 9.88
N SER A 27 -1.51 6.33 10.44
CA SER A 27 -0.30 7.01 9.98
C SER A 27 0.54 6.14 9.03
N TRP A 28 0.86 6.65 7.85
CA TRP A 28 1.55 5.93 6.77
C TRP A 28 2.99 6.39 6.51
N ASP A 29 3.51 7.28 7.36
CA ASP A 29 4.86 7.85 7.24
C ASP A 29 5.99 6.82 7.36
N SER A 30 5.68 5.61 7.83
CA SER A 30 6.62 4.49 7.96
C SER A 30 6.73 3.64 6.68
N PHE A 31 5.91 3.83 5.65
CA PHE A 31 6.05 3.06 4.40
C PHE A 31 7.37 3.27 3.66
N PRO A 32 7.95 4.48 3.57
CA PRO A 32 9.28 4.66 3.00
C PRO A 32 10.36 3.87 3.74
N LEU A 33 10.22 3.70 5.07
CA LEU A 33 11.13 2.88 5.87
C LEU A 33 11.00 1.39 5.47
N PHE A 34 9.78 0.89 5.33
CA PHE A 34 9.55 -0.46 4.83
C PHE A 34 10.17 -0.67 3.45
N GLN A 35 9.93 0.23 2.50
CA GLN A 35 10.48 0.14 1.14
C GLN A 35 12.01 0.08 1.16
N LEU A 36 12.67 0.96 1.93
CA LEU A 36 14.12 0.98 2.06
C LEU A 36 14.66 -0.35 2.59
N LEU A 37 14.09 -0.83 3.70
CA LEU A 37 14.55 -2.07 4.36
C LEU A 37 14.24 -3.29 3.50
N ASN A 38 13.05 -3.39 2.93
CA ASN A 38 12.64 -4.48 2.05
C ASN A 38 13.55 -4.56 0.82
N ASN A 39 13.80 -3.42 0.14
CA ASN A 39 14.69 -3.38 -1.02
C ASN A 39 16.12 -3.79 -0.67
N PHE A 40 16.63 -3.36 0.49
CA PHE A 40 17.94 -3.80 0.97
C PHE A 40 17.97 -5.31 1.23
N LEU A 41 17.04 -5.84 2.03
CA LEU A 41 16.99 -7.24 2.44
C LEU A 41 16.76 -8.19 1.26
N ARG A 42 15.98 -7.77 0.26
CA ARG A 42 15.73 -8.57 -0.95
C ARG A 42 16.96 -8.74 -1.84
N THR A 43 17.92 -7.81 -1.79
CA THR A 43 19.15 -7.90 -2.61
C THR A 43 20.17 -8.89 -2.06
N ASP A 44 20.07 -9.25 -0.78
CA ASP A 44 20.98 -10.17 -0.11
C ASP A 44 20.32 -11.54 0.08
N SER A 45 20.89 -12.59 -0.52
CA SER A 45 20.32 -13.95 -0.48
C SER A 45 20.32 -14.59 0.91
N HIS A 46 21.14 -14.11 1.86
CA HIS A 46 21.19 -14.63 3.23
C HIS A 46 20.19 -13.92 4.14
N LEU A 47 19.84 -12.68 3.85
CA LEU A 47 18.88 -11.88 4.64
C LEU A 47 17.47 -11.91 4.04
N CYS A 48 17.34 -12.20 2.75
CA CYS A 48 16.05 -12.35 2.08
C CYS A 48 15.25 -13.49 2.73
N ASN A 49 14.01 -13.20 3.13
CA ASN A 49 13.14 -14.12 3.89
C ASN A 49 13.74 -14.65 5.21
N GLY A 50 14.79 -13.99 5.75
CA GLY A 50 15.33 -14.26 7.07
C GLY A 50 14.42 -13.77 8.20
N THR A 51 14.81 -14.02 9.45
CA THR A 51 14.00 -13.72 10.65
C THR A 51 13.58 -12.26 10.75
N PHE A 52 14.50 -11.32 10.50
CA PHE A 52 14.20 -9.88 10.51
C PHE A 52 13.26 -9.49 9.38
N HIS A 53 13.46 -10.05 8.18
CA HIS A 53 12.65 -9.73 7.02
C HIS A 53 11.21 -10.22 7.17
N LYS A 54 11.00 -11.41 7.77
CA LYS A 54 9.65 -11.89 8.10
C LYS A 54 8.97 -11.01 9.15
N HIS A 55 9.68 -10.64 10.22
CA HIS A 55 9.14 -9.72 11.22
C HIS A 55 8.76 -8.36 10.63
N LEU A 56 9.59 -7.83 9.72
CA LEU A 56 9.28 -6.60 9.00
C LEU A 56 7.99 -6.74 8.19
N GLN A 57 7.78 -7.87 7.51
CA GLN A 57 6.52 -8.14 6.81
C GLN A 57 5.35 -8.20 7.79
N ASP A 58 5.44 -8.98 8.86
CA ASP A 58 4.36 -9.16 9.84
C ASP A 58 3.88 -7.82 10.44
N LEU A 59 4.80 -6.87 10.65
CA LEU A 59 4.46 -5.53 11.13
C LEU A 59 3.73 -4.69 10.08
N PHE A 60 4.16 -4.75 8.83
CA PHE A 60 3.65 -3.87 7.78
C PHE A 60 2.45 -4.44 7.03
N VAL A 61 2.21 -5.76 7.05
CA VAL A 61 0.99 -6.39 6.50
C VAL A 61 -0.28 -5.67 6.97
N PRO A 62 -0.56 -5.53 8.29
CA PRO A 62 -1.80 -4.91 8.74
C PRO A 62 -1.89 -3.43 8.35
N LEU A 63 -0.77 -2.71 8.29
CA LEU A 63 -0.73 -1.30 7.87
C LEU A 63 -1.07 -1.14 6.39
N VAL A 64 -0.49 -1.98 5.53
CA VAL A 64 -0.76 -1.97 4.09
C VAL A 64 -2.21 -2.37 3.80
N VAL A 65 -2.71 -3.41 4.46
CA VAL A 65 -4.12 -3.82 4.33
C VAL A 65 -5.05 -2.67 4.75
N ARG A 66 -4.79 -2.07 5.92
CA ARG A 66 -5.58 -0.95 6.43
C ARG A 66 -5.59 0.25 5.49
N TYR A 67 -4.43 0.60 4.93
CA TYR A 67 -4.33 1.68 3.94
C TYR A 67 -5.18 1.40 2.70
N ILE A 68 -5.09 0.18 2.15
CA ILE A 68 -5.88 -0.22 0.97
C ILE A 68 -7.38 -0.23 1.29
N ASP A 69 -7.79 -0.74 2.45
CA ASP A 69 -9.21 -0.74 2.87
C ASP A 69 -9.78 0.69 2.96
N LEU A 70 -8.99 1.64 3.47
CA LEU A 70 -9.38 3.05 3.55
C LEU A 70 -9.45 3.70 2.18
N MET A 71 -8.51 3.39 1.28
CA MET A 71 -8.53 3.86 -0.10
C MET A 71 -9.73 3.31 -0.87
N GLU A 72 -10.04 2.03 -0.70
CA GLU A 72 -11.23 1.38 -1.26
C GLU A 72 -12.51 2.07 -0.79
N SER A 73 -12.62 2.31 0.53
CA SER A 73 -13.74 3.05 1.11
C SER A 73 -13.84 4.48 0.58
N SER A 74 -12.71 5.17 0.42
CA SER A 74 -12.68 6.53 -0.13
C SER A 74 -13.10 6.57 -1.59
N ILE A 75 -12.69 5.59 -2.40
CA ILE A 75 -13.07 5.47 -3.81
C ILE A 75 -14.57 5.19 -3.93
N ALA A 76 -15.10 4.23 -3.17
CA ALA A 76 -16.52 3.92 -3.13
C ALA A 76 -17.37 5.14 -2.72
N GLN A 77 -16.92 5.92 -1.73
CA GLN A 77 -17.58 7.15 -1.31
C GLN A 77 -17.50 8.26 -2.37
N SER A 78 -16.34 8.43 -3.01
CA SER A 78 -16.14 9.41 -4.10
C SER A 78 -17.07 9.13 -5.28
N ILE A 79 -17.25 7.86 -5.64
CA ILE A 79 -18.22 7.44 -6.66
C ILE A 79 -19.64 7.86 -6.22
N HIS A 80 -20.08 7.42 -5.04
CA HIS A 80 -21.47 7.66 -4.61
C HIS A 80 -21.81 9.16 -4.48
N ARG A 81 -20.91 9.97 -3.90
CA ARG A 81 -21.14 11.41 -3.69
C ARG A 81 -20.83 12.26 -4.92
N GLY A 82 -19.81 11.87 -5.68
CA GLY A 82 -19.35 12.61 -6.86
C GLY A 82 -20.43 12.63 -7.93
N PHE A 83 -21.03 11.48 -8.25
CA PHE A 83 -22.11 11.41 -9.24
C PHE A 83 -23.39 12.16 -8.83
N GLU A 84 -23.72 12.22 -7.54
CA GLU A 84 -24.88 12.98 -7.04
C GLU A 84 -24.69 14.51 -7.10
N GLN A 85 -23.44 14.98 -6.95
CA GLN A 85 -23.10 16.40 -6.92
C GLN A 85 -22.49 16.92 -8.24
N GLU A 86 -22.28 16.03 -9.21
CA GLU A 86 -21.62 16.38 -10.46
C GLU A 86 -22.49 17.36 -11.26
N THR A 87 -21.92 18.51 -11.63
CA THR A 87 -22.62 19.55 -12.40
C THR A 87 -22.78 19.19 -13.88
N TRP A 88 -22.38 17.98 -14.31
CA TRP A 88 -22.40 17.45 -15.68
C TRP A 88 -21.89 18.44 -16.75
N GLN A 89 -21.02 19.36 -16.36
CA GLN A 89 -20.35 20.24 -17.31
C GLN A 89 -19.28 19.39 -17.98
N SER A 90 -19.38 19.26 -19.31
CA SER A 90 -18.38 18.57 -20.11
C SER A 90 -17.07 19.36 -20.03
N VAL A 91 -16.20 18.99 -19.10
CA VAL A 91 -14.78 19.30 -19.22
C VAL A 91 -14.27 18.44 -20.39
N ASN A 92 -13.44 19.02 -21.26
CA ASN A 92 -13.15 18.56 -22.62
C ASN A 92 -12.67 17.09 -22.81
N ASN A 93 -12.61 16.25 -21.77
CA ASN A 93 -12.24 14.84 -21.87
C ASN A 93 -12.75 13.91 -20.73
N GLY A 94 -13.69 14.34 -19.87
CA GLY A 94 -14.18 13.54 -18.72
C GLY A 94 -15.01 14.37 -17.72
N SER A 95 -15.37 13.78 -16.57
CA SER A 95 -15.91 14.50 -15.40
C SER A 95 -14.82 14.68 -14.33
N ALA A 96 -14.93 15.72 -13.51
CA ALA A 96 -13.96 15.97 -12.43
C ALA A 96 -13.88 14.77 -11.45
N THR A 97 -15.01 14.09 -11.21
CA THR A 97 -15.07 12.87 -10.40
C THR A 97 -14.32 11.73 -11.07
N SER A 98 -14.49 11.52 -12.38
CA SER A 98 -13.78 10.45 -13.09
C SER A 98 -12.26 10.62 -13.08
N GLU A 99 -11.76 11.84 -13.32
CA GLU A 99 -10.33 12.15 -13.20
C GLU A 99 -9.82 11.94 -11.76
N ASP A 100 -10.63 12.33 -10.75
CA ASP A 100 -10.29 12.15 -9.33
C ASP A 100 -10.06 10.67 -8.97
N LEU A 101 -10.96 9.83 -9.46
CA LEU A 101 -10.92 8.40 -9.20
C LEU A 101 -9.76 7.71 -9.94
N PHE A 102 -9.49 8.11 -11.18
CA PHE A 102 -8.36 7.57 -11.94
C PHE A 102 -7.01 7.87 -11.27
N TRP A 103 -6.80 9.09 -10.75
CA TRP A 103 -5.54 9.37 -10.07
C TRP A 103 -5.39 8.59 -8.76
N LYS A 104 -6.48 8.37 -8.01
CA LYS A 104 -6.45 7.56 -6.78
C LYS A 104 -6.05 6.13 -7.07
N LEU A 105 -6.61 5.53 -8.12
CA LEU A 105 -6.27 4.18 -8.53
C LEU A 105 -4.83 4.08 -9.04
N ASP A 106 -4.37 5.03 -9.85
CA ASP A 106 -3.00 5.06 -10.35
C ASP A 106 -2.00 5.20 -9.20
N ALA A 107 -2.24 6.13 -8.27
CA ALA A 107 -1.43 6.31 -7.07
C ALA A 107 -1.39 5.03 -6.21
N LEU A 108 -2.54 4.35 -6.05
CA LEU A 108 -2.62 3.10 -5.28
C LEU A 108 -1.91 1.94 -5.99
N GLN A 109 -1.99 1.88 -7.33
CA GLN A 109 -1.29 0.89 -8.13
C GLN A 109 0.24 1.09 -8.04
N MET A 110 0.71 2.33 -8.17
CA MET A 110 2.11 2.68 -8.01
C MET A 110 2.61 2.35 -6.60
N PHE A 111 1.81 2.65 -5.57
CA PHE A 111 2.12 2.29 -4.19
C PHE A 111 2.36 0.78 -4.01
N VAL A 112 1.43 -0.07 -4.50
CA VAL A 112 1.57 -1.53 -4.37
C VAL A 112 2.76 -2.07 -5.18
N LEU A 113 3.05 -1.49 -6.35
CA LEU A 113 4.24 -1.81 -7.14
C LEU A 113 5.53 -1.48 -6.38
N ASP A 114 5.61 -0.26 -5.83
CA ASP A 114 6.80 0.24 -5.14
C ASP A 114 7.06 -0.45 -3.80
N LEU A 115 6.03 -1.05 -3.18
CA LEU A 115 6.19 -1.88 -1.98
C LEU A 115 7.10 -3.08 -2.22
N HIS A 116 7.17 -3.61 -3.46
CA HIS A 116 8.01 -4.74 -3.80
C HIS A 116 7.80 -5.92 -2.83
N TRP A 117 6.55 -6.29 -2.55
CA TRP A 117 6.26 -7.26 -1.49
C TRP A 117 6.98 -8.61 -1.74
N PRO A 118 7.73 -9.13 -0.77
CA PRO A 118 8.59 -10.31 -0.97
C PRO A 118 7.79 -11.61 -1.08
N GLU A 119 6.66 -11.73 -0.39
CA GLU A 119 5.77 -12.90 -0.48
C GLU A 119 4.87 -12.82 -1.73
N PRO A 120 4.99 -13.78 -2.67
CA PRO A 120 4.28 -13.73 -3.95
C PRO A 120 2.77 -13.95 -3.80
N GLU A 121 2.33 -14.64 -2.75
CA GLU A 121 0.91 -14.87 -2.48
C GLU A 121 0.22 -13.59 -2.02
N PHE A 122 0.84 -12.87 -1.09
CA PHE A 122 0.32 -11.58 -0.62
C PHE A 122 0.41 -10.51 -1.72
N ALA A 123 1.52 -10.42 -2.46
CA ALA A 123 1.62 -9.56 -3.63
C ALA A 123 0.49 -9.84 -4.65
N LYS A 124 0.27 -11.14 -4.91
CA LYS A 124 -0.89 -11.75 -5.59
C LYS A 124 -2.21 -11.10 -5.18
N HIS A 125 -2.47 -11.21 -3.89
CA HIS A 125 -3.68 -10.74 -3.26
C HIS A 125 -3.85 -9.23 -3.43
N LEU A 126 -2.82 -8.43 -3.15
CA LEU A 126 -2.88 -6.97 -3.28
C LEU A 126 -3.22 -6.55 -4.71
N GLU A 127 -2.55 -7.15 -5.70
CA GLU A 127 -2.79 -6.86 -7.11
C GLU A 127 -4.22 -7.23 -7.54
N GLN A 128 -4.74 -8.37 -7.07
CA GLN A 128 -6.12 -8.78 -7.34
C GLN A 128 -7.13 -7.80 -6.73
N ARG A 129 -6.90 -7.32 -5.51
CA ARG A 129 -7.77 -6.30 -4.88
C ARG A 129 -7.80 -5.01 -5.69
N LEU A 130 -6.65 -4.53 -6.17
CA LEU A 130 -6.60 -3.34 -7.02
C LEU A 130 -7.37 -3.51 -8.33
N LYS A 131 -7.24 -4.68 -8.96
CA LYS A 131 -7.96 -5.00 -10.20
C LYS A 131 -9.48 -5.00 -9.99
N LEU A 132 -9.96 -5.57 -8.88
CA LEU A 132 -11.38 -5.55 -8.54
C LEU A 132 -11.85 -4.12 -8.29
N MET A 133 -11.11 -3.33 -7.51
CA MET A 133 -11.44 -1.94 -7.24
C MET A 133 -11.52 -1.09 -8.52
N ALA A 134 -10.60 -1.29 -9.46
CA ALA A 134 -10.63 -0.63 -10.77
C ALA A 134 -11.83 -1.09 -11.61
N SER A 135 -12.17 -2.38 -11.58
CA SER A 135 -13.35 -2.92 -12.27
C SER A 135 -14.65 -2.34 -11.71
N ASP A 136 -14.80 -2.31 -10.39
CA ASP A 136 -15.98 -1.79 -9.70
C ASP A 136 -16.16 -0.29 -9.98
N MET A 137 -15.07 0.47 -10.02
CA MET A 137 -15.09 1.87 -10.44
C MET A 137 -15.59 2.02 -11.88
N MET A 138 -15.05 1.25 -12.82
CA MET A 138 -15.47 1.32 -14.23
C MET A 138 -16.96 0.98 -14.38
N GLU A 139 -17.45 -0.05 -13.68
CA GLU A 139 -18.87 -0.41 -13.71
C GLU A 139 -19.75 0.71 -13.14
N ALA A 140 -19.32 1.36 -12.06
CA ALA A 140 -20.05 2.46 -11.46
C ALA A 140 -20.10 3.72 -12.35
N CYS A 141 -19.10 3.93 -13.22
CA CYS A 141 -19.10 5.05 -14.17
C CYS A 141 -19.98 4.82 -15.41
N VAL A 142 -20.32 3.56 -15.72
CA VAL A 142 -21.10 3.19 -16.92
C VAL A 142 -22.62 3.16 -16.63
N LYS A 143 -23.01 3.11 -15.36
CA LYS A 143 -24.42 3.17 -14.92
C LYS A 143 -24.90 4.62 -14.80
#